data_AF-A0AAI8ET22-F1
#
_entry.id   AF-A0AAI8ET22-F1
#
_cell.length_a   1.000
_cell.length_b   1.000
_cell.length_c   1.000
_cell.angle_alpha   90.00
_cell.angle_beta   90.00
_cell.angle_gamma   90.00
#
_symmetry.space_group_name_H-M   'P 1'
#
loop_
_entity.id
_entity.type
_entity.pdbx_description
1 polymer ?
#
loop_
_entity_poly.entity_id
_entity_poly.type
_entity_poly.pdbx_seq_one_letter_code
_entity_poly.pdbx_strand_id
1 'polypeptide(L)'
;MRRVSVVGVALCLLYLAATAFCVWGALSAQGDPKGHFVLLQLPLTPQLIALNALHADAWLTNMRWTASYALLVPPFLAVLYAFGHAFQWLIARAFLGAK
;
A
#
# COMPACT_ATOMS: atom_id res chain seq x y z
N MET A 1 24.34 11.95 -3.97
CA MET A 1 23.25 10.98 -3.70
C MET A 1 21.97 11.51 -4.33
N ARG A 2 21.28 10.78 -5.22
CA ARG A 2 19.93 11.18 -5.63
C ARG A 2 19.08 11.25 -4.36
N ARG A 3 18.60 12.44 -3.99
CA ARG A 3 17.83 12.65 -2.75
C ARG A 3 16.50 11.88 -2.73
N VAL A 4 16.06 11.39 -3.88
CA VAL A 4 14.79 10.67 -4.05
C VAL A 4 15.05 9.29 -4.65
N SER A 5 14.50 8.25 -4.00
CA SER A 5 14.48 6.87 -4.53
C SER A 5 13.44 6.75 -5.65
N VAL A 6 13.91 6.50 -6.89
CA VAL A 6 13.01 6.32 -8.04
C VAL A 6 12.22 5.03 -7.90
N VAL A 7 12.85 3.96 -7.43
CA VAL A 7 12.17 2.68 -7.17
C VAL A 7 11.10 2.85 -6.10
N GLY A 8 11.41 3.56 -5.01
CA GLY A 8 10.45 3.84 -3.93
C GLY A 8 9.24 4.63 -4.43
N VAL A 9 9.46 5.68 -5.23
CA VAL A 9 8.37 6.45 -5.86
C VAL A 9 7.55 5.57 -6.79
N ALA A 10 8.18 4.76 -7.64
CA ALA A 10 7.48 3.88 -8.57
C ALA A 10 6.57 2.88 -7.84
N LEU A 11 7.04 2.27 -6.75
CA LEU A 11 6.22 1.37 -5.92
C LEU A 11 5.02 2.10 -5.29
N CYS A 12 5.23 3.32 -4.79
CA CYS A 12 4.14 4.14 -4.23
C CYS A 12 3.09 4.47 -5.29
N LEU A 13 3.51 4.91 -6.49
CA LEU A 13 2.59 5.25 -7.57
C LEU A 13 1.82 4.03 -8.07
N LEU A 14 2.48 2.88 -8.20
CA LEU A 14 1.82 1.64 -8.59
C LEU A 14 0.75 1.22 -7.57
N TYR A 15 1.08 1.29 -6.28
CA TYR A 15 0.14 1.02 -5.21
C TYR A 15 -1.06 1.98 -5.23
N LEU A 16 -0.83 3.29 -5.41
CA LEU A 16 -1.89 4.28 -5.51
C LEU A 16 -2.77 4.06 -6.74
N ALA A 17 -2.18 3.72 -7.89
CA ALA A 17 -2.94 3.43 -9.11
C ALA A 17 -3.83 2.19 -8.94
N ALA A 18 -3.29 1.10 -8.37
CA ALA A 18 -4.07 -0.10 -8.08
C ALA A 18 -5.18 0.19 -7.04
N THR A 19 -4.88 1.00 -6.03
CA THR A 19 -5.86 1.44 -5.03
C THR A 19 -6.99 2.23 -5.68
N ALA A 20 -6.67 3.21 -6.52
CA ALA A 20 -7.65 4.01 -7.24
C ALA A 20 -8.53 3.15 -8.17
N PHE A 21 -7.92 2.18 -8.87
CA PHE A 21 -8.65 1.24 -9.70
C PHE A 21 -9.65 0.40 -8.89
N CYS A 22 -9.23 -0.10 -7.73
CA CYS A 22 -10.09 -0.86 -6.82
C CYS A 22 -11.25 0.00 -6.28
N VAL A 23 -10.98 1.23 -5.84
CA VAL A 23 -12.01 2.16 -5.37
C VAL A 23 -13.00 2.50 -6.48
N TRP A 24 -12.51 2.78 -7.69
CA TRP A 24 -13.36 3.03 -8.86
C TRP A 24 -14.25 1.84 -9.19
N GLY A 25 -13.68 0.62 -9.19
CA GLY A 25 -14.44 -0.61 -9.38
C GLY A 25 -15.51 -0.81 -8.30
N ALA A 26 -15.18 -0.54 -7.03
CA ALA A 26 -16.12 -0.67 -5.92
C ALA A 26 -17.30 0.31 -6.04
N LEU A 27 -17.06 1.54 -6.49
CA LEU A 27 -18.10 2.53 -6.75
C LEU A 27 -18.96 2.17 -7.98
N SER A 28 -18.40 1.40 -8.91
CA SER A 28 -19.09 0.94 -10.12
C SER A 28 -19.88 -0.35 -9.93
N ALA A 29 -19.71 -1.05 -8.81
CA ALA A 29 -20.35 -2.33 -8.48
C ALA A 29 -21.83 -2.17 -8.04
N GLN A 30 -22.66 -1.58 -8.90
CA GLN A 30 -24.10 -1.41 -8.63
C GLN A 30 -24.79 -2.77 -8.51
N GLY A 31 -25.46 -3.01 -7.38
CA GLY A 31 -26.19 -4.26 -7.11
C GLY A 31 -25.32 -5.45 -6.69
N ASP A 32 -24.00 -5.27 -6.52
CA ASP A 32 -23.10 -6.30 -5.99
C ASP A 32 -22.40 -5.83 -4.69
N PRO A 33 -23.06 -6.01 -3.52
CA PRO A 33 -22.50 -5.64 -2.22
C PRO A 33 -21.19 -6.36 -1.89
N LYS A 34 -21.00 -7.59 -2.40
CA LYS A 34 -19.81 -8.38 -2.14
C LYS A 34 -18.63 -7.85 -2.94
N GLY A 35 -18.83 -7.60 -4.24
CA GLY A 35 -17.83 -6.97 -5.11
C GLY A 35 -17.39 -5.62 -4.56
N HIS A 36 -18.33 -4.80 -4.12
CA HIS A 36 -18.04 -3.52 -3.44
C HIS A 36 -17.11 -3.70 -2.23
N PHE A 37 -17.44 -4.63 -1.33
CA PHE A 37 -16.65 -4.89 -0.13
C PHE A 37 -15.25 -5.43 -0.46
N VAL A 38 -15.15 -6.44 -1.33
CA VAL A 38 -13.88 -7.07 -1.70
C VAL A 38 -12.93 -6.07 -2.36
N LEU A 39 -13.44 -5.23 -3.26
CA LEU A 39 -12.63 -4.22 -3.95
C LEU A 39 -12.11 -3.14 -3.00
N LEU A 40 -12.91 -2.70 -2.01
CA LEU A 40 -12.40 -1.76 -1.00
C LEU A 40 -11.41 -2.40 -0.02
N GLN A 41 -11.54 -3.70 0.24
CA GLN A 41 -10.61 -4.40 1.12
C GLN A 41 -9.25 -4.67 0.46
N LEU A 42 -9.25 -5.04 -0.83
CA LEU A 42 -8.08 -5.50 -1.58
C LEU A 42 -6.81 -4.65 -1.38
N PRO A 43 -6.85 -3.30 -1.53
CA PRO A 43 -5.67 -2.46 -1.36
C PRO A 43 -5.19 -2.34 0.10
N LEU A 44 -6.05 -2.67 1.07
CA LEU A 44 -5.75 -2.62 2.50
C LEU A 44 -5.34 -3.99 3.06
N THR A 45 -5.54 -5.07 2.32
CA THR A 45 -5.27 -6.45 2.77
C THR A 45 -3.85 -6.64 3.35
N PRO A 46 -2.76 -6.16 2.72
CA PRO A 46 -1.43 -6.32 3.30
C PRO A 46 -1.29 -5.67 4.69
N GLN A 47 -1.85 -4.48 4.87
CA GLN A 47 -1.85 -3.74 6.14
C GLN A 47 -2.70 -4.45 7.18
N LEU A 48 -3.88 -4.94 6.78
CA LEU A 48 -4.79 -5.68 7.66
C LEU A 48 -4.17 -6.99 8.14
N ILE A 49 -3.48 -7.73 7.26
CA ILE A 49 -2.74 -8.93 7.62
C ILE A 49 -1.65 -8.60 8.64
N ALA A 50 -0.90 -7.52 8.43
CA ALA A 50 0.15 -7.09 9.35
C ALA A 50 -0.43 -6.70 10.73
N LEU A 51 -1.53 -5.94 10.76
CA LEU A 51 -2.19 -5.56 12.01
C LEU A 51 -2.78 -6.77 12.74
N ASN A 52 -3.42 -7.69 12.02
CA ASN A 52 -3.95 -8.94 12.58
C ASN A 52 -2.82 -9.80 13.19
N ALA A 53 -1.66 -9.89 12.52
CA ALA A 53 -0.50 -10.59 13.08
C ALA A 53 0.02 -9.96 14.39
N LEU A 54 -0.20 -8.65 14.57
CA LEU A 54 0.13 -7.91 15.79
C LEU A 54 -1.03 -7.85 16.79
N HIS A 55 -2.17 -8.49 16.51
CA HIS A 55 -3.41 -8.39 17.30
C HIS A 55 -3.88 -6.94 17.51
N ALA A 56 -3.59 -6.08 16.53
CA ALA A 56 -3.80 -4.64 16.56
C ALA A 56 -4.84 -4.18 15.54
N ASP A 57 -5.82 -5.02 15.20
CA ASP A 57 -6.88 -4.76 14.22
C ASP A 57 -8.25 -4.46 14.86
N ALA A 58 -8.43 -4.73 16.16
CA ALA A 58 -9.72 -4.59 16.84
C ALA A 58 -10.36 -3.20 16.71
N TRP A 59 -9.55 -2.13 16.70
CA TRP A 59 -10.01 -0.75 16.58
C TRP A 59 -10.45 -0.36 15.15
N LEU A 60 -10.16 -1.19 14.14
CA LEU A 60 -10.68 -1.03 12.77
C LEU A 60 -12.12 -1.54 12.63
N THR A 61 -12.61 -2.31 13.60
CA THR A 61 -13.98 -2.82 13.59
C THR A 61 -14.97 -1.64 13.57
N ASN A 62 -15.87 -1.63 12.59
CA ASN A 62 -16.84 -0.56 12.32
C ASN A 62 -16.25 0.77 11.82
N MET A 63 -14.94 0.83 11.51
CA MET A 63 -14.36 2.02 10.90
C MET A 63 -14.85 2.15 9.46
N ARG A 64 -15.27 3.36 9.07
CA ARG A 64 -15.65 3.66 7.68
C ARG A 64 -14.44 3.45 6.77
N TRP A 65 -14.67 2.91 5.57
CA TRP A 65 -13.62 2.71 4.57
C TRP A 65 -12.73 3.94 4.36
N THR A 66 -13.33 5.12 4.20
CA THR A 66 -12.57 6.38 4.02
C THR A 66 -11.60 6.66 5.17
N ALA A 67 -12.00 6.38 6.41
CA ALA A 67 -11.14 6.55 7.59
C ALA A 67 -10.03 5.49 7.61
N SER A 68 -10.34 4.24 7.28
CA SER A 68 -9.35 3.16 7.15
C SER A 68 -8.29 3.49 6.09
N TYR A 69 -8.71 3.99 4.91
CA TYR A 69 -7.78 4.43 3.87
C TYR A 69 -6.91 5.61 4.33
N ALA A 70 -7.51 6.64 4.91
CA ALA A 70 -6.77 7.82 5.38
C ALA A 70 -5.71 7.46 6.44
N LEU A 71 -5.99 6.47 7.27
CA LEU A 71 -5.10 6.04 8.34
C LEU A 71 -4.03 5.04 7.87
N LEU A 72 -4.40 4.05 7.04
CA LEU A 72 -3.52 2.93 6.69
C LEU A 72 -2.66 3.19 5.43
N VAL A 73 -3.13 4.02 4.50
CA VAL A 73 -2.40 4.28 3.25
C VAL A 73 -1.11 5.08 3.48
N PRO A 74 -1.11 6.23 4.19
CA PRO A 74 0.12 7.01 4.39
C PRO A 74 1.29 6.24 5.03
N PRO A 75 1.12 5.48 6.14
CA PRO A 75 2.22 4.70 6.69
C PRO A 75 2.66 3.58 5.74
N PHE A 76 1.73 2.98 4.99
CA PHE A 76 2.09 1.95 4.02
C PHE A 76 2.90 2.51 2.84
N LEU A 77 2.59 3.72 2.36
CA LEU A 77 3.40 4.42 1.37
C LEU A 77 4.83 4.68 1.88
N ALA A 78 4.97 5.06 3.16
CA ALA A 78 6.29 5.23 3.77
C ALA A 78 7.07 3.90 3.79
N VAL A 79 6.41 2.78 4.10
CA VAL A 79 7.01 1.43 4.05
C VAL A 79 7.44 1.07 2.62
N LEU A 80 6.58 1.25 1.62
CA LEU A 80 6.90 0.98 0.22
C LEU A 80 8.07 1.82 -0.28
N TYR A 81 8.07 3.12 0.07
CA TYR A 81 9.16 4.02 -0.28
C TYR A 81 10.48 3.57 0.35
N ALA A 82 10.47 3.26 1.65
CA ALA A 82 11.63 2.79 2.39
C ALA A 82 12.16 1.46 1.81
N PHE A 83 11.27 0.54 1.48
CA PHE A 83 11.62 -0.73 0.82
C PHE A 83 12.28 -0.50 -0.55
N GLY A 84 11.65 0.33 -1.40
CA GLY A 84 12.23 0.67 -2.71
C GLY A 84 13.55 1.42 -2.61
N HIS A 85 13.71 2.30 -1.61
CA HIS A 85 14.98 2.96 -1.30
C HIS A 85 16.05 1.95 -0.87
N ALA A 86 15.74 1.04 0.05
CA ALA A 86 16.67 0.01 0.50
C ALA A 86 17.09 -0.89 -0.66
N PHE A 87 16.15 -1.31 -1.50
CA PHE A 87 16.41 -2.11 -2.69
C PHE A 87 17.32 -1.39 -3.69
N GLN A 88 17.01 -0.12 -4.00
CA GLN A 88 17.84 0.71 -4.89
C GLN A 88 19.26 0.89 -4.33
N TRP A 89 19.39 1.05 -3.00
CA TRP A 89 20.68 1.16 -2.33
C TRP A 89 21.49 -0.15 -2.39
N LEU A 90 20.86 -1.30 -2.15
CA LEU A 90 21.50 -2.62 -2.22
C LEU A 90 22.03 -2.89 -3.64
N ILE A 91 21.24 -2.58 -4.66
CA ILE A 91 21.66 -2.68 -6.07
C ILE A 91 22.88 -1.80 -6.31
N ALA A 92 22.82 -0.51 -5.97
CA ALA A 92 23.93 0.41 -6.19
C ALA A 92 25.21 -0.07 -5.49
N ARG A 93 25.09 -0.61 -4.26
CA ARG A 93 26.21 -1.15 -3.51
C ARG A 93 26.81 -2.41 -4.15
N ALA A 94 25.98 -3.32 -4.67
CA ALA A 94 26.45 -4.52 -5.36
C ALA A 94 27.24 -4.16 -6.64
N PHE A 95 26.77 -3.16 -7.40
CA PHE A 95 27.45 -2.70 -8.62
C PHE A 95 28.71 -1.87 -8.35
N LEU A 96 28.77 -1.14 -7.23
CA LEU A 96 29.97 -0.38 -6.83
C LEU A 96 31.04 -1.24 -6.15
N GLY A 97 30.66 -2.33 -5.47
CA GLY A 97 31.60 -3.31 -4.91
C GLY A 97 32.18 -4.30 -5.92
N ALA A 98 31.70 -4.26 -7.18
CA ALA A 98 32.22 -5.06 -8.29
C ALA A 98 33.30 -4.33 -9.12
N LYS A 99 33.80 -3.19 -8.61
CA LYS A 99 34.94 -2.42 -9.15
C LYS A 99 36.06 -2.40 -8.13
#